data_AF-A0A965CDH9-F1
#
_entry.id   AF-A0A965CDH9-F1
#
_cell.length_a   1.000
_cell.length_b   1.000
_cell.length_c   1.000
_cell.angle_alpha   90.00
_cell.angle_beta   90.00
_cell.angle_gamma   90.00
#
_symmetry.space_group_name_H-M   'P 1'
#
loop_
_entity.id
_entity.type
_entity.pdbx_description
1 polymer ?
#
loop_
_entity_poly.entity_id
_entity_poly.type
_entity_poly.pdbx_seq_one_letter_code
_entity_poly.pdbx_strand_id
1 'polypeptide(L)'
;AKRWNIPAERMKMRDPHIVPLSSQAIQQLKLLHKLTGRLELMFPGERNRRTPMSNNTILKALERMGYAGRMTGHGFRGLASTVLHEQGYDHQHIEAQLAHQARNRVSAAYNHAKYLSQRTAMMQAWSDYLETQQRAVVPVLPCQPQDVNQDRVIQAA
;
A
#
# COMPACT_ATOMS: atom_id res chain seq x y z
N ALA A 1 11.44 -9.27 -13.80
CA ALA A 1 9.97 -9.26 -13.89
C ALA A 1 9.38 -8.20 -12.96
N LYS A 2 8.26 -7.56 -13.32
CA LYS A 2 7.56 -6.52 -12.52
C LYS A 2 6.76 -7.12 -11.34
N ARG A 3 7.44 -7.69 -10.34
CA ARG A 3 6.80 -8.37 -9.20
C ARG A 3 7.61 -8.25 -7.91
N TRP A 4 6.92 -8.23 -6.78
CA TRP A 4 7.48 -8.42 -5.44
C TRP A 4 7.25 -9.86 -5.02
N ASN A 5 8.30 -10.55 -4.57
CA ASN A 5 8.19 -11.90 -4.00
C ASN A 5 8.36 -11.81 -2.47
N ILE A 6 7.41 -12.34 -1.71
CA ILE A 6 7.47 -12.46 -0.26
C ILE A 6 7.72 -13.93 0.06
N PRO A 7 8.84 -14.30 0.73
CA PRO A 7 9.14 -15.68 1.05
C PRO A 7 8.23 -16.21 2.17
N ALA A 8 8.12 -17.53 2.28
CA ALA A 8 7.22 -18.22 3.20
C ALA A 8 7.45 -17.78 4.66
N GLU A 9 8.71 -17.62 5.07
CA GLU A 9 9.08 -17.27 6.45
C GLU A 9 8.51 -15.91 6.90
N ARG A 10 8.20 -15.02 5.95
CA ARG A 10 7.63 -13.69 6.20
C ARG A 10 6.10 -13.64 6.09
N MET A 11 5.45 -14.74 5.73
CA MET A 11 4.00 -14.84 5.55
C MET A 11 3.34 -15.56 6.72
N LYS A 12 2.23 -15.01 7.25
CA LYS A 12 1.47 -15.61 8.38
C LYS A 12 1.10 -17.08 8.15
N MET A 13 0.77 -17.43 6.90
CA MET A 13 0.35 -18.79 6.51
C MET A 13 1.52 -19.68 6.05
N ARG A 14 2.78 -19.20 6.05
CA ARG A 14 3.97 -19.90 5.54
C ARG A 14 3.90 -20.36 4.07
N ASP A 15 3.05 -19.70 3.28
CA ASP A 15 2.92 -19.94 1.85
C ASP A 15 3.54 -18.73 1.11
N PRO A 16 4.48 -18.90 0.14
CA PRO A 16 5.10 -17.78 -0.56
C PRO A 16 4.08 -16.94 -1.32
N HIS A 17 4.20 -15.61 -1.25
CA HIS A 17 3.28 -14.69 -1.92
C HIS A 17 3.98 -13.85 -3.00
N ILE A 18 3.47 -13.90 -4.22
CA ILE A 18 3.95 -13.07 -5.33
C ILE A 18 2.93 -11.95 -5.56
N VAL A 19 3.35 -10.70 -5.44
CA VAL A 19 2.54 -9.50 -5.72
C VAL A 19 3.01 -8.90 -7.06
N PRO A 20 2.23 -8.98 -8.16
CA PRO A 20 2.55 -8.25 -9.37
C PRO A 20 2.44 -6.74 -9.13
N LEU A 21 3.36 -5.98 -9.73
CA LEU A 21 3.47 -4.53 -9.55
C LEU A 21 3.08 -3.81 -10.84
N SER A 22 2.13 -2.89 -10.75
CA SER A 22 1.78 -1.98 -11.84
C SER A 22 2.92 -1.01 -12.16
N SER A 23 2.83 -0.38 -13.32
CA SER A 23 3.82 0.62 -13.74
C SER A 23 3.85 1.82 -12.80
N GLN A 24 2.70 2.26 -12.29
CA GLN A 24 2.55 3.32 -11.28
C GLN A 24 3.20 2.92 -9.96
N ALA A 25 2.94 1.70 -9.44
CA ALA A 25 3.57 1.21 -8.22
C ALA A 25 5.10 1.22 -8.34
N ILE A 26 5.64 0.82 -9.50
CA ILE A 26 7.08 0.87 -9.77
C ILE A 26 7.61 2.30 -9.83
N GLN A 27 6.87 3.27 -10.37
CA GLN A 27 7.27 4.67 -10.35
C GLN A 27 7.36 5.22 -8.92
N GLN A 28 6.37 4.90 -8.07
CA GLN A 28 6.39 5.29 -6.66
C GLN A 28 7.55 4.64 -5.89
N LEU A 29 7.84 3.36 -6.15
CA LEU A 29 9.00 2.66 -5.58
C LEU A 29 10.33 3.28 -6.04
N LYS A 30 10.44 3.71 -7.31
CA LYS A 30 11.62 4.43 -7.82
C LYS A 30 11.77 5.81 -7.18
N LEU A 31 10.68 6.53 -6.92
CA LEU A 31 10.71 7.80 -6.21
C LEU A 31 11.16 7.61 -4.76
N LEU A 32 10.59 6.63 -4.05
CA LEU A 32 10.99 6.26 -2.69
C LEU A 32 12.47 5.84 -2.63
N HIS A 33 12.97 5.11 -3.62
CA HIS A 33 14.37 4.71 -3.69
C HIS A 33 15.34 5.91 -3.77
N LYS A 34 14.93 7.06 -4.33
CA LYS A 34 15.74 8.30 -4.27
C LYS A 34 15.90 8.83 -2.84
N LEU A 35 14.95 8.55 -1.95
CA LEU A 35 14.94 9.01 -0.55
C LEU A 35 15.61 8.01 0.40
N THR A 36 15.30 6.71 0.25
CA THR A 36 15.70 5.66 1.20
C THR A 36 16.62 4.58 0.59
N GLY A 37 16.95 4.63 -0.70
CA GLY A 37 17.70 3.57 -1.40
C GLY A 37 19.15 3.32 -0.93
N ARG A 38 19.72 4.24 -0.13
CA ARG A 38 21.00 4.06 0.57
C ARG A 38 20.88 3.33 1.92
N LEU A 39 19.67 2.97 2.32
CA LEU A 39 19.36 2.27 3.57
C LEU A 39 18.92 0.84 3.25
N GLU A 40 19.12 -0.07 4.20
CA GLU A 40 18.71 -1.48 4.09
C GLU A 40 17.19 -1.64 3.96
N LEU A 41 16.42 -0.72 4.56
CA LEU A 41 14.96 -0.77 4.61
C LEU A 41 14.35 0.36 3.76
N MET A 42 13.42 0.01 2.86
CA MET A 42 12.64 0.98 2.10
C MET A 42 11.84 1.95 2.99
N PHE A 43 11.30 1.43 4.09
CA PHE A 43 10.54 2.18 5.09
C PHE A 43 11.26 2.09 6.45
N PRO A 44 12.31 2.89 6.66
CA PRO A 44 13.06 2.91 7.90
C PRO A 44 12.27 3.59 9.03
N GLY A 45 12.54 3.20 10.27
CA GLY A 45 12.07 3.91 11.45
C GLY A 45 12.73 5.29 11.57
N GLU A 46 11.95 6.28 12.01
CA GLU A 46 12.39 7.67 12.20
C GLU A 46 13.56 7.77 13.20
N ARG A 47 13.38 7.19 14.40
CA ARG A 47 14.37 7.22 15.49
C ARG A 47 15.55 6.27 15.26
N ASN A 48 15.33 5.13 14.61
CA ASN A 48 16.38 4.17 14.29
C ASN A 48 16.19 3.61 12.87
N ARG A 49 17.03 4.08 11.95
CA ARG A 49 16.98 3.74 10.53
C ARG A 49 17.31 2.27 10.20
N ARG A 50 17.82 1.49 11.16
CA ARG A 50 18.03 0.04 11.04
C ARG A 50 16.79 -0.78 11.43
N THR A 51 15.77 -0.15 12.01
CA THR A 51 14.49 -0.79 12.35
C THR A 51 13.42 -0.44 11.32
N PRO A 52 12.43 -1.31 11.06
CA PRO A 52 11.32 -0.98 10.18
C PRO A 52 10.41 0.10 10.79
N MET A 53 9.81 0.93 9.93
CA MET A 53 8.76 1.87 10.31
C MET A 53 7.60 1.14 11.02
N SER A 54 7.08 1.72 12.10
CA SER A 54 5.95 1.14 12.82
C SER A 54 4.64 1.31 12.05
N ASN A 55 3.71 0.35 12.17
CA ASN A 55 2.37 0.47 11.60
C ASN A 55 1.64 1.73 12.09
N ASN A 56 1.87 2.13 13.34
CA ASN A 56 1.29 3.34 13.93
C ASN A 56 1.80 4.63 13.25
N THR A 57 3.02 4.65 12.71
CA THR A 57 3.56 5.80 11.96
C THR A 57 2.71 6.09 10.73
N ILE A 58 2.32 5.05 9.98
CA ILE A 58 1.44 5.19 8.80
C ILE A 58 0.04 5.60 9.23
N LEU A 59 -0.51 5.02 10.30
CA LEU A 59 -1.82 5.40 10.82
C LEU A 59 -1.87 6.87 11.27
N LYS A 60 -0.87 7.35 12.01
CA LYS A 60 -0.76 8.75 12.42
C LYS A 60 -0.53 9.71 11.25
N ALA A 61 0.11 9.27 10.16
CA ALA A 61 0.17 10.04 8.93
C ALA A 61 -1.23 10.19 8.28
N LEU A 62 -2.02 9.11 8.20
CA LEU A 62 -3.40 9.17 7.70
C LEU A 62 -4.30 10.07 8.56
N GLU A 63 -4.20 9.96 9.90
CA GLU A 63 -4.93 10.84 10.82
C GLU A 63 -4.62 12.32 10.57
N ARG A 64 -3.34 12.68 10.46
CA ARG A 64 -2.88 14.06 10.18
C ARG A 64 -3.32 14.59 8.81
N MET A 65 -3.56 13.71 7.84
CA MET A 65 -4.13 14.06 6.53
C MET A 65 -5.68 14.15 6.54
N GLY A 66 -6.33 14.12 7.71
CA GLY A 66 -7.79 14.26 7.84
C GLY A 66 -8.58 12.96 7.62
N TYR A 67 -7.90 11.80 7.61
CA TYR A 67 -8.54 10.48 7.47
C TYR A 67 -8.79 9.76 8.80
N ALA A 68 -8.61 10.43 9.94
CA ALA A 68 -8.91 9.87 11.26
C ALA A 68 -10.35 9.32 11.31
N GLY A 69 -10.52 8.06 11.72
CA GLY A 69 -11.81 7.35 11.72
C GLY A 69 -12.42 7.04 10.33
N ARG A 70 -11.84 7.56 9.25
CA ARG A 70 -12.37 7.44 7.86
C ARG A 70 -11.60 6.46 7.00
N MET A 71 -10.30 6.29 7.21
CA MET A 71 -9.47 5.36 6.44
C MET A 71 -8.32 4.78 7.27
N THR A 72 -7.96 3.53 6.98
CA THR A 72 -6.81 2.83 7.59
C THR A 72 -6.11 1.96 6.53
N GLY A 73 -4.95 1.39 6.87
CA GLY A 73 -4.28 0.40 6.02
C GLY A 73 -5.16 -0.83 5.68
N HIS A 74 -6.09 -1.21 6.56
CA HIS A 74 -7.09 -2.23 6.27
C HIS A 74 -8.20 -1.70 5.35
N GLY A 75 -8.67 -0.47 5.60
CA GLY A 75 -9.68 0.19 4.77
C GLY A 75 -9.30 0.26 3.28
N PHE A 76 -8.04 0.56 2.96
CA PHE A 76 -7.56 0.55 1.56
C PHE A 76 -7.64 -0.83 0.89
N ARG A 77 -7.47 -1.91 1.66
CA ARG A 77 -7.62 -3.29 1.14
C ARG A 77 -9.07 -3.65 0.90
N GLY A 78 -9.96 -3.27 1.82
CA GLY A 78 -11.41 -3.40 1.65
C GLY A 78 -11.88 -2.65 0.40
N LEU A 79 -11.52 -1.38 0.28
CA LEU A 79 -11.85 -0.54 -0.88
C LEU A 79 -11.37 -1.14 -2.21
N ALA A 80 -10.11 -1.59 -2.28
CA ALA A 80 -9.60 -2.25 -3.48
C ALA A 80 -10.37 -3.55 -3.80
N SER A 81 -10.74 -4.34 -2.78
CA SER A 81 -11.54 -5.55 -2.95
C SER A 81 -12.92 -5.25 -3.51
N THR A 82 -13.63 -4.28 -2.93
CA THR A 82 -14.98 -3.85 -3.37
C THR A 82 -14.95 -3.38 -4.81
N VAL A 83 -14.07 -2.43 -5.14
CA VAL A 83 -14.03 -1.85 -6.50
C VAL A 83 -13.61 -2.88 -7.55
N LEU A 84 -12.68 -3.79 -7.23
CA LEU A 84 -12.33 -4.88 -8.16
C LEU A 84 -13.48 -5.86 -8.40
N HIS A 85 -14.30 -6.12 -7.36
CA HIS A 85 -15.53 -6.90 -7.50
C HIS A 85 -16.59 -6.18 -8.36
N GLU A 86 -16.79 -4.88 -8.15
CA GLU A 86 -17.71 -4.05 -8.95
C GLU A 86 -17.28 -3.94 -10.42
N GLN A 87 -15.96 -3.97 -10.68
CA GLN A 87 -15.39 -4.04 -12.03
C GLN A 87 -15.45 -5.45 -12.66
N GLY A 88 -16.03 -6.45 -11.98
CA GLY A 88 -16.26 -7.79 -12.52
C GLY A 88 -15.01 -8.68 -12.56
N TYR A 89 -13.96 -8.39 -11.80
CA TYR A 89 -12.80 -9.29 -11.70
C TYR A 89 -13.15 -10.57 -10.93
N ASP A 90 -12.59 -11.69 -11.37
CA ASP A 90 -12.79 -13.00 -10.73
C ASP A 90 -12.37 -12.97 -9.25
N HIS A 91 -13.28 -13.42 -8.38
CA HIS A 91 -13.09 -13.46 -6.93
C HIS A 91 -11.80 -14.17 -6.52
N GLN A 92 -11.43 -15.27 -7.18
CA GLN A 92 -10.22 -16.02 -6.84
C GLN A 92 -8.94 -15.24 -7.19
N HIS A 93 -8.98 -14.34 -8.18
CA HIS A 93 -7.87 -13.44 -8.50
C HIS A 93 -7.69 -12.38 -7.41
N ILE A 94 -8.80 -11.81 -6.92
CA ILE A 94 -8.83 -10.81 -5.84
C ILE A 94 -8.32 -11.44 -4.53
N GLU A 95 -8.89 -12.57 -4.11
CA GLU A 95 -8.46 -13.26 -2.88
C GLU A 95 -7.03 -13.80 -2.97
N ALA A 96 -6.56 -14.20 -4.16
CA ALA A 96 -5.14 -14.50 -4.39
C ALA A 96 -4.26 -13.26 -4.19
N GLN A 97 -4.65 -12.11 -4.75
CA GLN A 97 -3.91 -10.87 -4.64
C GLN A 97 -3.81 -10.38 -3.19
N LEU A 98 -4.90 -10.53 -2.45
CA LEU A 98 -4.98 -10.19 -1.04
C LEU A 98 -4.33 -11.24 -0.11
N ALA A 99 -3.87 -12.39 -0.62
CA ALA A 99 -3.35 -13.51 0.17
C ALA A 99 -4.35 -14.04 1.23
N HIS A 100 -5.63 -14.08 0.86
CA HIS A 100 -6.72 -14.59 1.69
C HIS A 100 -7.06 -16.07 1.41
N GLN A 101 -6.53 -16.66 0.32
CA GLN A 101 -6.92 -18.03 -0.08
C GLN A 101 -6.69 -19.06 1.03
N ALA A 102 -7.75 -19.83 1.33
CA ALA A 102 -7.70 -20.95 2.26
C ALA A 102 -6.82 -22.10 1.74
N ARG A 103 -6.17 -22.81 2.66
CA ARG A 103 -5.31 -23.95 2.34
C ARG A 103 -6.13 -25.17 1.89
N ASN A 104 -6.13 -25.45 0.59
CA ASN A 104 -6.47 -26.78 0.09
C ASN A 104 -5.23 -27.68 0.11
N ARG A 105 -5.24 -28.71 0.97
CA ARG A 105 -4.13 -29.67 1.17
C ARG A 105 -3.62 -30.33 -0.12
N VAL A 106 -4.47 -30.41 -1.16
CA VAL A 106 -4.16 -31.02 -2.47
C VAL A 106 -3.47 -30.05 -3.44
N SER A 107 -3.65 -28.72 -3.29
CA SER A 107 -3.17 -27.73 -4.27
C SER A 107 -1.85 -27.05 -3.87
N ALA A 108 -1.43 -27.20 -2.61
CA ALA A 108 -0.35 -26.41 -2.01
C ALA A 108 1.05 -26.62 -2.62
N ALA A 109 1.29 -27.73 -3.32
CA ALA A 109 2.64 -28.14 -3.71
C ALA A 109 3.23 -27.42 -4.95
N TYR A 110 2.41 -26.86 -5.86
CA TYR A 110 2.90 -26.50 -7.20
C TYR A 110 2.40 -25.18 -7.82
N ASN A 111 1.76 -24.26 -7.08
CA ASN A 111 1.23 -23.03 -7.71
C ASN A 111 1.48 -21.71 -6.94
N HIS A 112 2.76 -21.42 -6.65
CA HIS A 112 3.19 -20.12 -6.10
C HIS A 112 2.87 -18.91 -7.01
N ALA A 113 2.59 -19.15 -8.29
CA ALA A 113 2.26 -18.14 -9.29
C ALA A 113 0.78 -18.17 -9.71
N LYS A 114 -0.12 -18.61 -8.82
CA LYS A 114 -1.55 -18.76 -9.12
C LYS A 114 -2.15 -17.46 -9.68
N TYR A 115 -2.72 -17.57 -10.87
CA TYR A 115 -3.34 -16.50 -11.66
C TYR A 115 -2.43 -15.28 -11.91
N LEU A 116 -1.10 -15.46 -11.99
CA LEU A 116 -0.17 -14.33 -12.02
C LEU A 116 -0.37 -13.42 -13.25
N SER A 117 -0.72 -13.95 -14.43
CA SER A 117 -1.01 -13.12 -15.61
C SER A 117 -2.29 -12.30 -15.44
N GLN A 118 -3.38 -12.94 -15.00
CA GLN A 118 -4.66 -12.26 -14.75
C GLN A 118 -4.52 -11.20 -13.64
N ARG A 119 -3.84 -11.53 -12.54
CA ARG A 119 -3.54 -10.59 -11.45
C ARG A 119 -2.61 -9.46 -11.88
N THR A 120 -1.72 -9.68 -12.84
CA THR A 120 -0.87 -8.60 -13.39
C THR A 120 -1.72 -7.60 -14.18
N ALA A 121 -2.63 -8.08 -15.03
CA ALA A 121 -3.58 -7.21 -15.74
C ALA A 121 -4.49 -6.46 -14.76
N MET A 122 -5.08 -7.16 -13.79
CA MET A 122 -5.93 -6.60 -12.73
C MET A 122 -5.23 -5.50 -11.92
N MET A 123 -3.98 -5.72 -11.50
CA MET A 123 -3.23 -4.71 -10.73
C MET A 123 -2.82 -3.49 -11.56
N GLN A 124 -2.61 -3.66 -12.87
CA GLN A 124 -2.38 -2.54 -13.79
C GLN A 124 -3.67 -1.73 -13.94
N ALA A 125 -4.78 -2.37 -14.30
CA ALA A 125 -6.08 -1.72 -14.45
C ALA A 125 -6.58 -1.03 -13.17
N TRP A 126 -6.34 -1.61 -11.98
CA TRP A 126 -6.59 -0.95 -10.70
C TRP A 126 -5.83 0.38 -10.55
N SER A 127 -4.57 0.40 -10.98
CA SER A 127 -3.73 1.60 -10.90
C SER A 127 -4.15 2.65 -11.94
N ASP A 128 -4.54 2.21 -13.13
CA ASP A 128 -5.08 3.08 -14.18
C ASP A 128 -6.42 3.70 -13.74
N TYR A 129 -7.30 2.91 -13.12
CA TYR A 129 -8.53 3.40 -12.48
C TYR A 129 -8.22 4.48 -11.42
N LEU A 130 -7.29 4.22 -10.48
CA LEU A 130 -6.92 5.21 -9.46
C LEU A 130 -6.42 6.53 -10.06
N GLU A 131 -5.66 6.50 -11.16
CA GLU A 131 -5.29 7.73 -11.86
C GLU A 131 -6.49 8.45 -12.49
N THR A 132 -7.47 7.73 -13.04
CA THR A 132 -8.69 8.38 -13.58
C THR A 132 -9.48 9.08 -12.47
N GLN A 133 -9.61 8.45 -11.30
CA GLN A 133 -10.25 9.06 -10.14
C GLN A 133 -9.45 10.27 -9.63
N GLN A 134 -8.11 10.19 -9.59
CA GLN A 134 -7.28 11.33 -9.23
C GLN A 134 -7.46 12.51 -10.20
N ARG A 135 -7.46 12.25 -11.52
CA ARG A 135 -7.68 13.29 -12.54
C ARG A 135 -9.06 13.93 -12.45
N ALA A 136 -10.09 13.18 -12.04
CA ALA A 136 -11.45 13.70 -11.88
C ALA A 136 -11.67 14.59 -10.63
N VAL A 137 -10.78 14.52 -9.63
CA VAL A 137 -10.98 15.12 -8.30
C VAL A 137 -10.15 16.40 -8.07
N VAL A 138 -9.19 16.71 -8.96
CA VAL A 138 -8.19 17.76 -8.72
C VAL A 138 -8.58 19.10 -9.38
N PRO A 139 -8.77 20.15 -8.55
CA PRO A 139 -7.73 21.16 -8.40
C PRO A 139 -6.94 20.93 -7.11
N VAL A 140 -5.61 21.03 -7.18
CA VAL A 140 -4.75 20.78 -6.03
C VAL A 140 -4.91 21.93 -5.05
N LEU A 141 -5.60 21.72 -3.93
CA LEU A 141 -5.45 22.63 -2.80
C LEU A 141 -4.02 22.47 -2.26
N PRO A 142 -3.19 23.54 -2.29
CA PRO A 142 -1.85 23.45 -1.73
C PRO A 142 -1.94 23.14 -0.24
N CYS A 143 -1.10 22.22 0.21
CA CYS A 143 -0.87 22.01 1.64
C CYS A 143 -0.22 23.29 2.19
N GLN A 144 -1.03 24.19 2.73
CA GLN A 144 -0.54 25.38 3.40
C GLN A 144 0.29 24.93 4.61
N PRO A 145 1.54 25.40 4.75
CA PRO A 145 2.32 25.11 5.95
C PRO A 145 1.56 25.68 7.15
N GLN A 146 1.37 24.87 8.19
CA GLN A 146 0.85 25.39 9.45
C GLN A 146 1.94 26.27 10.08
N ASP A 147 1.63 27.55 10.32
CA ASP A 147 2.55 28.49 10.94
C ASP A 147 2.92 28.02 12.36
N VAL A 148 4.12 27.47 12.49
CA VAL A 148 4.68 27.04 13.79
C VAL A 148 5.26 28.25 14.53
N ASN A 149 4.45 29.31 14.73
CA ASN A 149 4.82 30.40 15.64
C ASN A 149 3.62 31.25 16.12
N GLN A 150 2.91 30.78 17.15
CA GLN A 150 2.02 31.65 17.93
C GLN A 150 1.96 31.29 19.42
N ASP A 151 3.12 30.99 20.01
CA ASP A 151 3.32 30.89 21.46
C ASP A 151 4.46 31.84 21.90
N ARG A 152 4.13 33.13 22.14
CA ARG A 152 4.97 34.08 22.92
C ARG A 152 4.33 35.47 23.14
N VAL A 153 3.19 35.54 23.83
CA VAL A 153 2.72 36.63 24.72
C VAL A 153 1.39 36.17 25.39
N ILE A 154 1.02 36.51 26.63
CA ILE A 154 1.64 37.31 27.71
C ILE A 154 1.69 36.46 29.01
N GLN A 155 2.75 36.61 29.81
CA GLN A 155 2.67 36.58 31.29
C GLN A 155 3.12 37.94 31.82
N ALA A 156 2.64 38.33 33.01
CA ALA A 156 2.86 39.60 33.73
C ALA A 156 1.91 40.76 33.40
N ALA A 157 0.77 40.78 34.08
CA ALA A 157 0.20 41.93 34.80
C ALA A 157 -0.69 41.39 35.93
#